data_AF-A0A1M6F006-F1
#
_entry.id   AF-A0A1M6F006-F1
#
_cell.length_a   1.000
_cell.length_b   1.000
_cell.length_c   1.000
_cell.angle_alpha   90.00
_cell.angle_beta   90.00
_cell.angle_gamma   90.00
#
_symmetry.space_group_name_H-M   'P 1'
#
loop_
_entity.id
_entity.type
_entity.pdbx_description
1 polymer ?
#
loop_
_entity_poly.entity_id
_entity_poly.type
_entity_poly.pdbx_seq_one_letter_code
_entity_poly.pdbx_strand_id
1 'polypeptide(L)' 'MKVALIKFTGYSEYMEYSYFTDIENLKEGDPVVVPTNNSFSVGIFSRYTENKQHVKNAEKWIVQKVDVEGYEAKMFLGI' A
#
# COMPACT_ATOMS: atom_id res chain seq x y z
N MET A 1 10.52 2.85 -10.71
CA MET A 1 10.63 2.05 -9.48
C MET A 1 10.72 2.99 -8.29
N LYS A 2 9.78 2.91 -7.36
CA LYS A 2 9.76 3.67 -6.10
C LYS A 2 9.64 2.70 -4.93
N VAL A 3 9.94 3.18 -3.73
CA VAL A 3 9.68 2.43 -2.49
C VAL A 3 8.56 3.12 -1.75
N ALA A 4 7.53 2.35 -1.42
CA ALA A 4 6.34 2.77 -0.70
C ALA A 4 6.38 2.21 0.72
N LEU A 5 5.97 3.03 1.68
CA LEU A 5 5.81 2.65 3.07
C LEU A 5 4.35 2.33 3.33
N ILE A 6 4.10 1.12 3.82
CA ILE A 6 2.77 0.57 4.05
C ILE A 6 2.58 0.33 5.55
N LYS A 7 1.44 0.79 6.08
CA LYS A 7 0.99 0.54 7.44
C LYS A 7 -0.11 -0.52 7.44
N PHE A 8 -0.21 -1.30 8.51
CA PHE A 8 -1.30 -2.24 8.68
C PHE A 8 -2.12 -1.85 9.92
N THR A 9 -3.44 -1.80 9.76
CA THR A 9 -4.36 -1.54 10.86
C THR A 9 -4.26 -2.65 11.92
N GLY A 10 -4.23 -2.28 13.20
CA GLY A 10 -4.09 -3.22 14.32
C GLY A 10 -2.65 -3.55 14.71
N TYR A 11 -1.66 -3.03 13.97
CA TYR A 11 -0.26 -2.99 14.40
C TYR A 11 0.08 -1.61 14.97
N SER A 12 1.26 -1.48 15.60
CA SER A 12 1.73 -0.20 16.14
C SER A 12 1.63 0.91 15.07
N GLU A 13 1.10 2.08 15.44
CA GLU A 13 0.88 3.24 14.56
C GLU A 13 2.17 3.73 13.86
N TYR A 14 3.31 3.34 14.41
CA TYR A 14 4.65 3.71 13.93
C TYR A 14 5.30 2.65 13.04
N MET A 15 4.70 1.47 12.86
CA MET A 15 5.33 0.38 12.11
C MET A 15 5.02 0.48 10.62
N GLU A 16 6.05 0.80 9.84
CA GLU A 16 5.98 0.94 8.39
C GLU A 16 6.82 -0.14 7.70
N TYR A 17 6.22 -0.79 6.72
CA TYR A 17 6.84 -1.85 5.94
C TYR A 17 7.17 -1.34 4.54
N SER A 18 8.35 -1.68 4.03
CA SER A 18 8.87 -1.16 2.77
C SER A 18 8.53 -2.13 1.63
N TYR A 19 7.90 -1.61 0.58
CA TYR A 19 7.55 -2.37 -0.62
C TYR A 19 7.98 -1.61 -1.87
N PHE A 20 8.41 -2.33 -2.90
CA PHE A 20 8.59 -1.76 -4.23
C PHE A 20 7.25 -1.48 -4.90
N THR A 21 7.21 -0.46 -5.74
CA THR A 21 6.05 -0.18 -6.58
C THR A 21 6.42 0.59 -7.84
N ASP A 22 5.63 0.39 -8.88
CA ASP A 22 5.55 1.16 -10.12
C ASP A 22 4.28 2.01 -10.21
N ILE A 23 3.37 1.92 -9.23
CA ILE A 23 2.17 2.76 -9.15
C ILE A 23 2.61 4.19 -8.81
N GLU A 24 2.28 5.15 -9.66
CA GLU A 24 2.78 6.52 -9.55
C GLU A 24 1.89 7.47 -8.75
N ASN A 25 0.60 7.12 -8.59
CA ASN A 25 -0.46 7.99 -8.10
C ASN A 25 -1.08 7.52 -6.78
N LEU A 26 -0.31 6.80 -5.94
CA LEU A 26 -0.76 6.46 -4.59
C LEU A 26 -0.80 7.73 -3.73
N LYS A 27 -1.91 7.90 -3.01
CA LYS A 27 -2.13 8.97 -2.03
C LYS A 27 -2.12 8.37 -0.63
N GLU A 28 -1.65 9.14 0.35
CA GLU A 28 -1.72 8.73 1.76
C GLU A 28 -3.15 8.31 2.12
N GLY A 29 -3.28 7.14 2.74
CA GLY A 29 -4.58 6.53 3.05
C GLY A 29 -5.09 5.54 2.00
N ASP A 30 -4.51 5.49 0.80
CA ASP A 30 -4.93 4.52 -0.22
C ASP A 30 -4.74 3.07 0.26
N PRO A 31 -5.79 2.23 0.22
CA PRO A 31 -5.63 0.82 0.48
C PRO A 31 -4.96 0.11 -0.70
N VAL A 32 -3.96 -0.71 -0.40
CA VAL A 32 -3.19 -1.49 -1.37
C VAL A 32 -3.10 -2.95 -0.96
N VAL A 33 -3.10 -3.85 -1.94
CA VAL A 33 -2.84 -5.27 -1.71
C VAL A 33 -1.35 -5.52 -1.80
N VAL A 34 -0.79 -6.17 -0.78
CA VAL A 34 0.63 -6.52 -0.71
C VAL A 34 0.82 -7.98 -0.33
N PRO A 35 1.90 -8.63 -0.82
CA PRO A 35 2.24 -9.99 -0.40
C PRO A 35 2.90 -9.96 0.99
N THR A 36 2.44 -10.85 1.88
CA THR A 36 3.10 -11.16 3.15
C THR A 36 3.96 -12.40 2.99
N ASN A 37 4.39 -13.07 4.07
CA ASN A 37 5.23 -14.25 3.94
C ASN A 37 4.48 -15.45 3.36
N ASN A 38 3.19 -15.61 3.71
CA ASN A 38 2.41 -16.81 3.36
C ASN A 38 1.05 -16.49 2.70
N SER A 39 0.72 -15.21 2.49
CA SER A 39 -0.58 -14.79 1.96
C SER A 39 -0.50 -13.38 1.36
N PHE A 40 -1.64 -12.76 1.09
CA PHE A 40 -1.78 -11.35 0.78
C PHE A 40 -2.50 -10.62 1.91
N SER A 41 -2.27 -9.32 2.03
CA SER A 41 -2.96 -8.48 2.99
C SER A 41 -3.24 -7.12 2.39
N VAL A 42 -4.29 -6.47 2.89
CA VAL A 42 -4.57 -5.07 2.58
C VAL A 42 -3.82 -4.21 3.59
N GLY A 43 -2.94 -3.35 3.10
CA GLY A 43 -2.27 -2.32 3.88
C GLY A 43 -2.68 -0.93 3.42
N ILE A 44 -2.32 0.07 4.21
CA ILE A 44 -2.59 1.48 3.93
C ILE A 44 -1.28 2.14 3.48
N PHE A 45 -1.32 2.74 2.30
CA PHE A 45 -0.19 3.54 1.83
C PHE A 45 0.02 4.77 2.71
N SER A 46 1.24 4.92 3.23
CA SER A 46 1.66 6.07 4.02
C SER A 46 2.31 7.11 3.11
N ARG A 47 3.47 6.76 2.51
CA ARG A 47 4.22 7.66 1.62
C ARG A 47 5.24 6.89 0.78
N TYR A 48 5.75 7.55 -0.25
CA TYR A 48 6.99 7.12 -0.89
C TYR A 48 8.20 7.50 -0.03
N THR A 49 9.31 6.78 -0.21
CA THR A 49 10.56 7.05 0.50
C THR A 49 11.78 6.80 -0.38
N GLU A 50 12.80 7.63 -0.21
CA GLU A 50 14.14 7.45 -0.77
C GLU A 50 15.18 7.13 0.32
N ASN A 51 14.71 6.95 1.56
CA ASN A 51 15.59 6.62 2.67
C ASN A 51 16.30 5.29 2.39
N LYS A 52 17.64 5.31 2.42
CA LYS A 52 18.48 4.16 2.05
C LYS A 52 18.14 2.89 2.83
N GLN A 53 17.78 2.99 4.11
CA GLN A 53 17.42 1.83 4.91
C GLN A 53 16.12 1.20 4.44
N HIS A 54 15.09 2.01 4.17
CA HIS A 54 13.82 1.53 3.63
C HIS A 54 13.98 0.94 2.23
N VAL A 55 14.80 1.56 1.40
CA VAL A 55 15.12 1.04 0.06
C VAL A 55 15.79 -0.33 0.14
N LYS A 56 16.73 -0.51 1.09
CA LYS A 56 17.39 -1.79 1.33
C LYS A 56 16.44 -2.86 1.91
N ASN A 57 15.48 -2.45 2.74
CA ASN A 57 14.52 -3.34 3.39
C ASN A 57 13.34 -3.74 2.50
N ALA A 58 13.16 -3.07 1.36
CA ALA A 58 12.13 -3.44 0.41
C ALA A 58 12.53 -4.75 -0.31
N GLU A 59 11.73 -5.79 -0.15
CA GLU A 59 11.98 -7.11 -0.75
C GLU A 59 10.84 -7.57 -1.66
N LYS A 60 9.65 -6.99 -1.50
CA LYS A 60 8.43 -7.40 -2.18
C LYS A 60 7.76 -6.24 -2.87
N TRP A 61 6.94 -6.53 -3.88
CA TRP A 61 6.22 -5.53 -4.67
C TRP A 61 4.78 -5.39 -4.21
N ILE A 62 4.25 -4.17 -4.25
CA ILE A 62 2.81 -3.94 -4.16
C ILE A 62 2.13 -4.66 -5.33
N VAL A 63 1.04 -5.38 -5.05
CA VAL A 63 0.28 -6.11 -6.08
C VAL A 63 -0.63 -5.17 -6.85
N GLN A 64 -1.45 -4.39 -6.14
CA GLN A 64 -2.39 -3.45 -6.76
C GLN A 64 -2.92 -2.44 -5.75
N LYS A 65 -3.38 -1.29 -6.25
CA LYS A 65 -4.27 -0.38 -5.51
C LYS A 65 -5.69 -0.97 -5.47
N VAL A 66 -6.37 -0.85 -4.33
CA VAL A 66 -7.78 -1.21 -4.22
C VAL A 66 -8.63 -0.07 -4.78
N ASP A 67 -9.55 -0.41 -5.69
CA ASP A 67 -10.46 0.56 -6.33
C ASP A 67 -11.65 0.91 -5.41
N VAL A 68 -11.38 1.74 -4.40
CA VAL A 68 -12.40 2.22 -3.45
C VAL A 68 -13.35 3.21 -4.12
N GLU A 69 -12.82 4.17 -4.88
CA GLU A 69 -13.63 5.18 -5.57
C GLU A 69 -14.64 4.54 -6.53
N GLY A 70 -14.20 3.54 -7.32
CA GLY A 70 -15.09 2.78 -8.20
C GLY A 70 -16.12 1.94 -7.45
N TYR A 71 -15.79 1.42 -6.25
CA TYR A 71 -16.73 0.71 -5.41
C TYR A 71 -17.78 1.65 -4.78
N GLU A 72 -17.36 2.79 -4.23
CA GLU A 72 -18.27 3.80 -3.67
C GLU A 72 -19.20 4.38 -4.72
N ALA A 73 -18.71 4.60 -5.94
CA ALA A 73 -19.53 5.04 -7.07
C ALA A 73 -20.65 4.04 -7.38
N LYS A 74 -20.39 2.73 -7.35
CA LYS A 74 -21.43 1.69 -7.50
C LYS A 74 -22.47 1.76 -6.39
N MET A 75 -22.02 1.90 -5.14
CA MET A 75 -22.93 2.04 -3.99
C MET A 75 -23.81 3.29 -4.11
N PHE A 76 -23.23 4.41 -4.54
CA PHE A 76 -23.95 5.66 -4.71
C PHE A 76 -24.97 5.61 -5.86
N LEU A 77 -24.59 4.99 -6.99
CA LEU A 77 -25.43 4.88 -8.18
C LEU A 77 -26.44 3.73 -8.11
N GLY A 78 -26.29 2.80 -7.15
CA GLY A 78 -27.19 1.67 -6.95
C GLY A 78 -27.10 0.59 -8.05
N ILE A 79 -25.93 0.47 -8.71
CA ILE A 79 -25.66 -0.47 -9.81
C ILE A 79 -24.58 -1.50 -9.48
#